data_AF-A0A8J9ZFK3-F1
#
_entry.id   AF-A0A8J9ZFK3-F1
#
_cell.length_a   1.000
_cell.length_b   1.000
_cell.length_c   1.000
_cell.angle_alpha   90.00
_cell.angle_beta   90.00
_cell.angle_gamma   90.00
#
_symmetry.space_group_name_H-M   'P 1'
#
loop_
_entity.id
_entity.type
_entity.pdbx_description
1 polymer ?
#
loop_
_entity_poly.entity_id
_entity_poly.type
_entity_poly.pdbx_seq_one_letter_code
_entity_poly.pdbx_strand_id
1 'polypeptide(L)'
;MASPFPCLVTFLVTFVFLCSSQSVFKPPSDEKCVCNCGNTVVNFGNENALKSELEQMKIAIGQLSQKIADWPDHEANANGTEVDKPQDSQDILDNDDPTPTSANANDTEVDERKGCACQNIVVNNHTTPSGVYKPQDCQDILDNDETTPSGVYMVYPRDNLGGFLVYCDMDTDGGGWTLFQRRQDGTVDFYRDWADYKTGFPSNLNGEFWLGNDNLYRLAVQKVYRLRVDMEDVEGNTAYAAYDTFAISPESQNYTLHIGTYSGTAGNSLAYHDGQPFSTKDRDNDEHPTSCAQWFKGAWWYSNCHNSNLNGLYHLGPHESAADGVNWYYWKMNYYSLKCTEMKIRPAP
;
A
#
# COMPACT_ATOMS: atom_id res chain seq x y z
N MET A 1 -27.10 19.09 -17.26
CA MET A 1 -27.33 19.24 -15.81
C MET A 1 -26.98 17.89 -15.19
N ALA A 2 -25.75 17.77 -14.67
CA ALA A 2 -25.24 16.54 -14.07
C ALA A 2 -25.85 16.38 -12.67
N SER A 3 -26.38 15.20 -12.35
CA SER A 3 -27.00 14.91 -11.06
C SER A 3 -25.92 14.61 -10.01
N PRO A 4 -26.16 14.92 -8.71
CA PRO A 4 -25.18 14.72 -7.64
C PRO A 4 -25.23 13.28 -7.08
N PHE A 5 -25.64 12.30 -7.89
CA PHE A 5 -25.83 10.92 -7.44
C PHE A 5 -24.56 10.09 -7.12
N PRO A 6 -23.34 10.38 -7.64
CA PRO A 6 -22.19 9.52 -7.34
C PRO A 6 -21.48 9.82 -6.01
N CYS A 7 -21.74 10.97 -5.36
CA CYS A 7 -21.11 11.31 -4.09
C CYS A 7 -21.83 10.74 -2.85
N LEU A 8 -23.15 10.51 -2.94
CA LEU A 8 -23.93 10.03 -1.79
C LEU A 8 -23.74 8.52 -1.53
N VAL A 9 -23.53 7.75 -2.60
CA VAL A 9 -23.40 6.28 -2.53
C VAL A 9 -22.08 5.86 -1.87
N THR A 10 -20.99 6.61 -2.11
CA THR A 10 -19.68 6.33 -1.51
C THR A 10 -19.64 6.63 0.00
N PHE A 11 -20.49 7.54 0.48
CA PHE A 11 -20.55 7.94 1.90
C PHE A 11 -21.40 6.97 2.75
N LEU A 12 -22.42 6.34 2.16
CA LEU A 12 -23.28 5.38 2.87
C LEU A 12 -22.62 4.02 3.07
N VAL A 13 -21.79 3.56 2.13
CA VAL A 13 -21.11 2.26 2.21
C VAL A 13 -20.03 2.25 3.31
N THR A 14 -19.38 3.39 3.57
CA THR A 14 -18.39 3.53 4.66
C THR A 14 -19.05 3.63 6.04
N PHE A 15 -20.23 4.23 6.15
CA PHE A 15 -20.90 4.41 7.46
C PHE A 15 -21.58 3.13 7.98
N VAL A 16 -22.14 2.30 7.09
CA VAL A 16 -22.78 1.02 7.47
C VAL A 16 -21.74 -0.01 7.96
N PHE A 17 -20.53 -0.01 7.38
CA PHE A 17 -19.45 -0.89 7.83
C PHE A 17 -18.91 -0.49 9.21
N LEU A 18 -18.84 0.81 9.52
CA LEU A 18 -18.35 1.29 10.82
C LEU A 18 -19.36 1.10 11.96
N CYS A 19 -20.67 1.09 11.67
CA CYS A 19 -21.70 0.88 12.70
C CYS A 19 -21.98 -0.60 13.03
N SER A 20 -21.47 -1.54 12.24
CA SER A 20 -21.74 -2.98 12.42
C SER A 20 -20.75 -3.68 13.36
N SER A 21 -19.66 -3.01 13.75
CA SER A 21 -18.54 -3.62 14.48
C SER A 21 -18.37 -3.19 15.94
N GLN A 22 -19.29 -2.43 16.55
CA GLN A 22 -19.19 -2.15 17.99
C GLN A 22 -20.55 -2.25 18.69
N SER A 23 -20.65 -3.28 19.52
CA SER A 23 -21.63 -3.44 20.58
C SER A 23 -21.49 -2.34 21.63
N VAL A 24 -22.59 -1.62 21.89
CA VAL A 24 -22.97 -0.96 23.14
C VAL A 24 -22.03 0.15 23.65
N PHE A 25 -22.35 1.41 23.35
CA PHE A 25 -22.35 2.48 24.36
C PHE A 25 -23.36 3.56 23.93
N LYS A 26 -24.41 3.74 24.73
CA LYS A 26 -25.41 4.79 24.55
C LYS A 26 -24.94 6.01 25.35
N PRO A 27 -24.58 7.15 24.72
CA PRO A 27 -24.27 8.35 25.46
C PRO A 27 -25.57 9.01 26.00
N PRO A 28 -25.51 9.76 27.12
CA PRO A 28 -26.67 10.49 27.64
C PRO A 28 -27.13 11.54 26.64
N SER A 29 -28.46 11.73 26.56
CA SER A 29 -29.08 12.78 25.76
C SER A 29 -28.63 14.16 26.24
N ASP A 30 -28.12 14.97 25.30
CA ASP A 30 -27.85 16.42 25.36
C ASP A 30 -26.39 16.92 25.42
N GLU A 31 -25.39 16.10 25.08
CA GLU A 31 -24.03 16.59 24.80
C GLU A 31 -23.71 16.64 23.29
N LYS A 32 -23.26 17.81 22.80
CA LYS A 32 -22.81 18.02 21.42
C LYS A 32 -21.46 17.36 21.21
N CYS A 33 -21.38 16.35 20.34
CA CYS A 33 -20.10 15.86 19.83
C CYS A 33 -19.43 16.95 18.98
N VAL A 34 -18.32 17.52 19.47
CA VAL A 34 -17.45 18.40 18.70
C VAL A 34 -16.20 17.61 18.30
N CYS A 35 -16.09 17.27 17.02
CA CYS A 35 -14.83 16.78 16.46
C CYS A 35 -14.01 17.99 15.98
N ASN A 36 -12.81 18.17 16.53
CA ASN A 36 -11.91 19.27 16.15
C ASN A 36 -10.84 18.73 15.18
N CYS A 37 -10.97 19.05 13.90
CA CYS A 37 -10.00 18.75 12.85
C CYS A 37 -9.38 20.07 12.36
N GLY A 38 -8.46 20.65 13.13
CA GLY A 38 -7.93 21.98 12.83
C GLY A 38 -9.03 23.05 12.71
N ASN A 39 -8.72 24.20 12.08
CA ASN A 39 -9.52 25.43 12.12
C ASN A 39 -10.95 25.39 11.50
N THR A 40 -11.58 24.23 11.33
CA THR A 40 -12.92 24.10 10.76
C THR A 40 -13.85 23.35 11.70
N VAL A 41 -14.88 24.04 12.21
CA VAL A 41 -15.96 23.44 13.02
C VAL A 41 -17.08 22.98 12.08
N VAL A 42 -17.36 21.67 12.04
CA VAL A 42 -18.48 21.09 11.30
C VAL A 42 -19.58 20.69 12.30
N ASN A 43 -20.78 21.28 12.17
CA ASN A 43 -21.94 20.94 12.98
C ASN A 43 -22.71 19.77 12.34
N PHE A 44 -22.83 18.65 13.04
CA PHE A 44 -23.72 17.56 12.65
C PHE A 44 -25.12 17.82 13.24
N GLY A 45 -26.14 17.85 12.37
CA GLY A 45 -27.55 18.01 12.76
C GLY A 45 -28.03 16.88 13.68
N ASN A 46 -29.14 17.12 14.38
CA ASN A 46 -29.65 16.18 15.40
C ASN A 46 -30.10 14.83 14.81
N GLU A 47 -30.10 13.80 15.65
CA GLU A 47 -30.42 12.39 15.33
C GLU A 47 -31.75 12.21 14.57
N ASN A 48 -32.70 13.12 14.75
CA ASN A 48 -34.00 13.06 14.09
C ASN A 48 -33.92 13.41 12.60
N ALA A 49 -33.01 14.31 12.20
CA ALA A 49 -32.76 14.62 10.79
C ALA A 49 -32.14 13.40 10.08
N LEU A 50 -31.22 12.71 10.74
CA LEU A 50 -30.58 11.50 10.21
C LEU A 50 -31.57 10.35 10.04
N LYS A 51 -32.49 10.18 11.00
CA LYS A 51 -33.57 9.17 10.90
C LYS A 51 -34.54 9.47 9.76
N SER A 52 -34.85 10.74 9.53
CA SER A 52 -35.72 11.15 8.42
C SER A 52 -35.09 10.85 7.06
N GLU A 53 -33.80 11.14 6.90
CA GLU A 53 -33.02 10.83 5.69
C GLU A 53 -32.95 9.31 5.44
N LEU A 54 -32.73 8.52 6.50
CA LEU A 54 -32.68 7.06 6.41
C LEU A 54 -34.01 6.45 5.95
N GLU A 55 -35.15 6.98 6.40
CA GLU A 55 -36.46 6.51 5.93
C GLU A 55 -36.75 6.91 4.48
N GLN A 56 -36.28 8.08 4.04
CA GLN A 56 -36.39 8.45 2.62
C GLN A 56 -35.58 7.52 1.71
N MET A 57 -34.39 7.09 2.15
CA MET A 57 -33.58 6.12 1.41
C MET A 57 -34.22 4.74 1.31
N LYS A 58 -34.86 4.25 2.38
CA LYS A 58 -35.58 2.97 2.35
C LYS A 58 -36.71 2.96 1.33
N ILE A 59 -37.45 4.06 1.23
CA ILE A 59 -38.52 4.23 0.23
C ILE A 59 -37.95 4.21 -1.19
N ALA A 60 -36.84 4.93 -1.43
CA ALA A 60 -36.19 4.98 -2.74
C ALA A 60 -35.65 3.62 -3.19
N ILE A 61 -35.08 2.83 -2.27
CA ILE A 61 -34.62 1.46 -2.55
C ILE A 61 -35.79 0.55 -2.92
N GLY A 62 -36.92 0.64 -2.21
CA GLY A 62 -38.12 -0.12 -2.55
C GLY A 62 -38.64 0.17 -3.97
N GLN A 63 -38.64 1.44 -4.38
CA GLN A 63 -39.05 1.85 -5.72
C GLN A 63 -38.10 1.36 -6.82
N LEU A 64 -36.79 1.29 -6.54
CA LEU A 64 -35.79 0.77 -7.47
C LEU A 64 -35.92 -0.75 -7.64
N SER A 65 -36.14 -1.48 -6.55
CA SER A 65 -36.37 -2.93 -6.61
C SER A 65 -37.62 -3.28 -7.45
N GLN A 66 -38.68 -2.48 -7.36
CA GLN A 66 -39.88 -2.66 -8.18
C GLN A 66 -39.58 -2.45 -9.67
N LYS A 67 -38.81 -1.42 -10.02
CA LYS A 67 -38.42 -1.14 -11.41
C LYS A 67 -37.50 -2.19 -12.03
N ILE A 68 -36.69 -2.86 -11.21
CA ILE A 68 -35.84 -3.97 -11.66
C ILE A 68 -36.70 -5.21 -11.96
N ALA A 69 -37.76 -5.44 -11.18
CA ALA A 69 -38.69 -6.55 -11.42
C ALA A 69 -39.55 -6.38 -12.69
N ASP A 70 -39.78 -5.13 -13.13
CA ASP A 70 -40.58 -4.81 -14.32
C ASP A 70 -39.76 -4.73 -15.63
N TRP A 71 -38.48 -5.11 -15.61
CA TRP A 71 -37.61 -5.04 -16.78
C TRP A 71 -37.87 -6.21 -17.74
N PRO A 72 -38.21 -5.98 -19.03
CA PRO A 72 -38.57 -7.06 -19.94
C PRO A 72 -37.34 -7.87 -20.40
N ASP A 73 -37.48 -9.20 -20.41
CA ASP A 73 -36.49 -10.14 -20.92
C ASP A 73 -36.35 -10.04 -22.45
N HIS A 74 -35.13 -9.92 -22.95
CA HIS A 74 -34.80 -10.08 -24.37
C HIS A 74 -34.32 -11.52 -24.62
N GLU A 75 -35.16 -12.34 -25.25
CA GLU A 75 -34.77 -13.65 -25.79
C GLU A 75 -33.84 -13.49 -27.01
N ALA A 76 -32.72 -14.21 -27.01
CA ALA A 76 -31.93 -14.49 -28.20
C ALA A 76 -31.76 -16.01 -28.37
N ASN A 77 -32.32 -16.51 -29.48
CA ASN A 77 -32.28 -17.90 -29.94
C ASN A 77 -30.84 -18.40 -30.22
N ALA A 78 -30.53 -19.62 -29.79
CA ALA A 78 -29.61 -20.52 -30.49
C ALA A 78 -29.93 -21.99 -30.18
N ASN A 79 -30.25 -22.75 -31.23
CA ASN A 79 -30.52 -24.19 -31.21
C ASN A 79 -29.28 -25.04 -30.85
N GLY A 80 -29.43 -25.91 -29.86
CA GLY A 80 -29.17 -27.36 -29.91
C GLY A 80 -27.74 -27.90 -30.08
N THR A 81 -27.23 -28.57 -29.05
CA THR A 81 -27.14 -30.05 -29.04
C THR A 81 -26.87 -30.58 -27.63
N GLU A 82 -27.53 -31.68 -27.32
CA GLU A 82 -27.77 -32.33 -26.03
C GLU A 82 -26.98 -33.64 -25.97
N VAL A 83 -26.35 -34.00 -24.83
CA VAL A 83 -26.20 -35.39 -24.34
C VAL A 83 -25.98 -35.41 -22.80
N ASP A 84 -27.01 -35.90 -22.10
CA ASP A 84 -27.15 -36.77 -20.92
C ASP A 84 -26.31 -36.69 -19.61
N LYS A 85 -27.09 -36.71 -18.51
CA LYS A 85 -26.81 -37.03 -17.08
C LYS A 85 -26.73 -38.56 -16.84
N PRO A 86 -26.14 -39.04 -15.72
CA PRO A 86 -26.93 -39.40 -14.51
C PRO A 86 -26.20 -39.07 -13.17
N GLN A 87 -26.81 -38.47 -12.15
CA GLN A 87 -27.73 -38.96 -11.09
C GLN A 87 -27.11 -39.70 -9.89
N ASP A 88 -27.35 -39.12 -8.70
CA ASP A 88 -27.45 -39.61 -7.29
C ASP A 88 -26.79 -40.92 -6.85
N SER A 89 -26.14 -40.94 -5.68
CA SER A 89 -26.73 -41.36 -4.37
C SER A 89 -25.70 -41.50 -3.24
N GLN A 90 -26.21 -41.40 -2.01
CA GLN A 90 -25.58 -41.38 -0.69
C GLN A 90 -24.93 -42.72 -0.28
N ASP A 91 -23.94 -42.71 0.63
CA ASP A 91 -24.06 -43.26 2.00
C ASP A 91 -22.73 -43.32 2.79
N ILE A 92 -22.92 -43.54 4.10
CA ILE A 92 -22.11 -43.28 5.32
C ILE A 92 -21.20 -44.48 5.72
N LEU A 93 -20.34 -44.25 6.73
CA LEU A 93 -19.79 -45.14 7.80
C LEU A 93 -18.25 -45.29 7.72
N ASP A 94 -17.41 -45.28 8.76
CA ASP A 94 -17.48 -45.08 10.22
C ASP A 94 -16.03 -45.14 10.79
N ASN A 95 -15.84 -44.75 12.08
CA ASN A 95 -14.76 -45.11 13.04
C ASN A 95 -13.39 -44.38 12.97
N ASP A 96 -12.70 -43.95 14.05
CA ASP A 96 -12.60 -44.41 15.45
C ASP A 96 -12.09 -43.28 16.39
N ASP A 97 -12.50 -43.37 17.66
CA ASP A 97 -12.00 -42.67 18.87
C ASP A 97 -10.79 -43.44 19.49
N PRO A 98 -9.95 -42.86 20.37
CA PRO A 98 -10.18 -43.01 21.82
C PRO A 98 -9.80 -41.80 22.73
N THR A 99 -10.70 -41.51 23.67
CA THR A 99 -10.58 -40.86 25.01
C THR A 99 -9.39 -41.37 25.89
N PRO A 100 -8.97 -40.79 27.07
CA PRO A 100 -9.86 -40.30 28.16
C PRO A 100 -9.34 -39.29 29.24
N THR A 101 -10.21 -39.04 30.25
CA THR A 101 -10.00 -38.60 31.67
C THR A 101 -9.63 -37.13 31.97
N SER A 102 -9.92 -36.49 33.11
CA SER A 102 -10.90 -36.62 34.23
C SER A 102 -10.68 -35.43 35.20
N ALA A 103 -11.78 -34.84 35.71
CA ALA A 103 -12.03 -34.31 37.06
C ALA A 103 -11.05 -33.35 37.83
N ASN A 104 -11.69 -32.30 38.38
CA ASN A 104 -11.61 -31.74 39.75
C ASN A 104 -10.82 -30.44 40.07
N ALA A 105 -11.63 -29.45 40.50
CA ALA A 105 -11.62 -28.74 41.79
C ALA A 105 -10.70 -27.51 42.04
N ASN A 106 -11.40 -26.43 42.40
CA ASN A 106 -11.18 -25.51 43.52
C ASN A 106 -10.26 -24.27 43.42
N ASP A 107 -10.94 -23.14 43.63
CA ASP A 107 -10.66 -22.05 44.57
C ASP A 107 -9.88 -20.77 44.16
N THR A 108 -10.57 -19.66 44.45
CA THR A 108 -10.10 -18.32 44.88
C THR A 108 -9.47 -17.34 43.89
N GLU A 109 -10.32 -16.37 43.48
CA GLU A 109 -10.17 -14.93 43.72
C GLU A 109 -8.85 -14.24 43.32
N VAL A 110 -8.86 -13.45 42.23
CA VAL A 110 -8.36 -12.05 42.19
C VAL A 110 -9.13 -11.27 41.11
N ASP A 111 -9.78 -10.20 41.56
CA ASP A 111 -10.33 -9.08 40.82
C ASP A 111 -9.21 -8.28 40.13
N GLU A 112 -9.32 -8.04 38.82
CA GLU A 112 -8.85 -6.81 38.15
C GLU A 112 -9.22 -6.88 36.64
N ARG A 113 -10.50 -6.62 36.31
CA ARG A 113 -10.84 -6.16 34.95
C ARG A 113 -10.47 -4.69 34.84
N LYS A 114 -9.20 -4.41 34.55
CA LYS A 114 -8.75 -3.08 34.09
C LYS A 114 -9.26 -2.88 32.66
N GLY A 115 -10.40 -2.21 32.58
CA GLY A 115 -10.91 -1.61 31.35
C GLY A 115 -9.93 -0.56 30.80
N CYS A 116 -10.12 -0.23 29.53
CA CYS A 116 -9.49 0.93 28.92
C CYS A 116 -9.88 2.19 29.71
N ALA A 117 -8.93 2.79 30.40
CA ALA A 117 -9.08 4.10 31.01
C ALA A 117 -8.53 5.15 30.03
N CYS A 118 -9.35 6.14 29.69
CA CYS A 118 -8.86 7.37 29.08
C CYS A 118 -7.97 8.06 30.12
N GLN A 119 -6.64 7.98 29.95
CA GLN A 119 -5.75 8.83 30.72
C GLN A 119 -5.68 10.21 30.07
N ASN A 120 -5.72 11.23 30.92
CA ASN A 120 -5.50 12.61 30.53
C ASN A 120 -4.08 12.72 29.94
N ILE A 121 -3.97 12.88 28.62
CA ILE A 121 -2.73 13.37 28.02
C ILE A 121 -2.55 14.80 28.55
N VAL A 122 -1.55 14.98 29.42
CA VAL A 122 -1.02 16.31 29.69
C VAL A 122 -0.44 16.79 28.37
N VAL A 123 -1.13 17.73 27.72
CA VAL A 123 -0.56 18.47 26.60
C VAL A 123 0.53 19.35 27.20
N ASN A 124 1.76 18.84 27.22
CA ASN A 124 2.92 19.67 27.44
C ASN A 124 3.02 20.59 26.23
N ASN A 125 2.48 21.81 26.35
CA ASN A 125 2.77 22.91 25.44
C ASN A 125 4.25 23.27 25.61
N HIS A 126 5.14 22.47 25.02
CA HIS A 126 6.49 22.92 24.74
C HIS A 126 6.37 24.04 23.72
N THR A 127 6.43 25.26 24.22
CA THR A 127 6.57 26.46 23.41
C THR A 127 8.01 26.45 22.91
N THR A 128 8.26 25.90 21.71
CA THR A 128 9.53 26.12 21.01
C THR A 128 9.45 27.39 20.16
N PRO A 129 10.49 28.22 20.12
CA PRO A 129 10.47 29.50 19.42
C PRO A 129 10.46 29.32 17.90
N SER A 130 9.84 30.27 17.20
CA SER A 130 9.64 30.35 15.76
C SER A 130 10.87 30.00 14.90
N GLY A 131 10.81 28.80 14.32
CA GLY A 131 11.36 28.39 13.05
C GLY A 131 10.57 27.15 12.65
N VAL A 132 9.80 27.16 11.56
CA VAL A 132 9.02 25.99 11.14
C VAL A 132 10.03 24.88 10.82
N TYR A 133 10.11 23.86 11.67
CA TYR A 133 10.94 22.69 11.45
C TYR A 133 10.52 22.03 10.13
N LYS A 134 11.46 21.92 9.19
CA LYS A 134 11.26 21.39 7.84
C LYS A 134 12.26 20.26 7.61
N PRO A 135 11.94 19.03 8.03
CA PRO A 135 12.84 17.89 7.84
C PRO A 135 13.01 17.63 6.34
N GLN A 136 14.23 17.38 5.87
CA GLN A 136 14.54 17.18 4.44
C GLN A 136 14.27 15.76 3.96
N ASP A 137 14.31 14.81 4.89
CA ASP A 137 14.10 13.38 4.69
C ASP A 137 13.75 12.72 6.05
N CYS A 138 13.56 11.40 6.05
CA CYS A 138 13.23 10.65 7.26
C CYS A 138 14.36 10.60 8.30
N GLN A 139 15.63 10.80 7.89
CA GLN A 139 16.74 10.84 8.84
C GLN A 139 16.66 12.09 9.70
N ASP A 140 16.40 13.26 9.10
CA ASP A 140 16.20 14.50 9.87
C ASP A 140 15.07 14.32 10.91
N ILE A 141 13.98 13.64 10.56
CA ILE A 141 12.86 13.34 11.49
C ILE A 141 13.35 12.50 12.67
N LEU A 142 14.08 11.42 12.40
CA LEU A 142 14.62 10.54 13.43
C LEU A 142 15.64 11.25 14.33
N ASP A 143 16.53 12.07 13.75
CA ASP A 143 17.52 12.84 14.50
C ASP A 143 16.88 13.87 15.45
N ASN A 144 15.68 14.36 15.11
CA ASN A 144 14.92 15.28 15.95
C ASN A 144 14.20 14.56 17.11
N ASP A 145 13.75 13.32 16.90
CA ASP A 145 13.14 12.48 17.94
C ASP A 145 13.33 10.99 17.62
N GLU A 146 14.31 10.36 18.28
CA GLU A 146 14.67 8.95 18.11
C GLU A 146 13.55 7.98 18.50
N THR A 147 12.49 8.44 19.18
CA THR A 147 11.33 7.62 19.55
C THR A 147 10.20 7.66 18.51
N THR A 148 10.39 8.40 17.42
CA THR A 148 9.42 8.52 16.34
C THR A 148 9.15 7.15 15.68
N PRO A 149 7.89 6.69 15.62
CA PRO A 149 7.58 5.40 15.00
C PRO A 149 7.67 5.46 13.47
N SER A 150 7.73 4.29 12.83
CA SER A 150 7.53 4.19 11.38
C SER A 150 6.14 4.70 10.96
N GLY A 151 6.05 5.36 9.80
CA GLY A 151 4.79 5.96 9.36
C GLY A 151 4.95 6.99 8.23
N VAL A 152 3.85 7.68 7.91
CA VAL A 152 3.83 8.69 6.85
C VAL A 152 4.13 10.07 7.41
N TYR A 153 5.13 10.74 6.86
CA TYR A 153 5.59 12.06 7.30
C TYR A 153 5.74 13.03 6.13
N MET A 154 5.63 14.33 6.43
CA MET A 154 5.93 15.39 5.47
C MET A 154 7.42 15.73 5.51
N VAL A 155 8.07 15.73 4.35
CA VAL A 155 9.46 16.15 4.17
C VAL A 155 9.56 17.32 3.19
N TYR A 156 10.64 18.10 3.28
CA TYR A 156 10.89 19.33 2.53
C TYR A 156 12.31 19.31 1.95
N PRO A 157 12.51 18.75 0.74
CA PRO A 157 13.84 18.74 0.13
C PRO A 157 14.43 20.15 -0.06
N ARG A 158 15.75 20.23 -0.15
CA ARG A 158 16.52 21.51 -0.19
C ARG A 158 16.24 22.43 -1.38
N ASP A 159 15.53 21.95 -2.39
CA ASP A 159 15.23 22.70 -3.62
C ASP A 159 14.22 23.85 -3.43
N ASN A 160 13.58 23.95 -2.27
CA ASN A 160 12.55 24.95 -1.95
C ASN A 160 11.30 24.89 -2.86
N LEU A 161 11.04 23.76 -3.53
CA LEU A 161 9.85 23.57 -4.37
C LEU A 161 8.60 23.11 -3.60
N GLY A 162 8.69 23.03 -2.26
CA GLY A 162 7.62 22.58 -1.38
C GLY A 162 7.84 21.15 -0.86
N GLY A 163 7.07 20.77 0.15
CA GLY A 163 7.18 19.44 0.76
C GLY A 163 6.24 18.41 0.13
N PHE A 164 6.49 17.13 0.41
CA PHE A 164 5.60 16.02 0.06
C PHE A 164 5.64 14.94 1.13
N LEU A 165 4.63 14.07 1.11
CA LEU A 165 4.54 12.93 2.03
C LEU A 165 5.46 11.80 1.58
N VAL A 166 6.11 11.15 2.54
CA VAL A 166 6.93 9.95 2.37
C VAL A 166 6.59 8.95 3.48
N TYR A 167 6.82 7.67 3.24
CA TYR A 167 6.83 6.68 4.31
C TYR A 167 8.23 6.58 4.90
N CYS A 168 8.34 6.78 6.21
CA CYS A 168 9.57 6.63 6.97
C CYS A 168 9.58 5.29 7.69
N ASP A 169 10.63 4.52 7.43
CA ASP A 169 10.97 3.33 8.21
C ASP A 169 12.03 3.74 9.25
N MET A 170 11.58 3.77 10.50
CA MET A 170 12.35 4.19 11.68
C MET A 170 12.95 3.00 12.44
N ASP A 171 12.71 1.77 11.97
CA ASP A 171 13.04 0.55 12.71
C ASP A 171 14.21 -0.22 12.06
N THR A 172 14.22 -0.32 10.73
CA THR A 172 15.20 -1.15 10.01
C THR A 172 16.61 -0.56 10.08
N ASP A 173 17.60 -1.34 10.53
CA ASP A 173 19.03 -0.96 10.49
C ASP A 173 19.31 0.43 11.11
N GLY A 174 18.65 0.73 12.22
CA GLY A 174 18.76 2.01 12.93
C GLY A 174 17.85 3.13 12.41
N GLY A 175 16.93 2.84 11.50
CA GLY A 175 15.88 3.78 11.08
C GLY A 175 16.34 4.92 10.16
N GLY A 176 15.47 5.91 9.96
CA GLY A 176 15.77 7.10 9.15
C GLY A 176 15.67 6.85 7.64
N TRP A 177 15.02 5.76 7.23
CA TRP A 177 14.87 5.38 5.84
C TRP A 177 13.65 6.04 5.21
N THR A 178 13.85 6.66 4.05
CA THR A 178 12.77 7.20 3.21
C THR A 178 12.43 6.19 2.13
N LEU A 179 11.25 5.58 2.20
CA LEU A 179 10.80 4.61 1.20
C LEU A 179 10.32 5.32 -0.05
N PHE A 180 10.65 4.75 -1.21
CA PHE A 180 10.18 5.23 -2.51
C PHE A 180 9.46 4.18 -3.36
N GLN A 181 9.54 2.91 -2.97
CA GLN A 181 8.79 1.83 -3.59
C GLN A 181 8.39 0.79 -2.54
N ARG A 182 7.16 0.27 -2.65
CA ARG A 182 6.70 -0.91 -1.90
C ARG A 182 5.82 -1.80 -2.76
N ARG A 183 6.07 -3.11 -2.71
CA ARG A 183 5.19 -4.21 -3.17
C ARG A 183 4.90 -5.15 -1.99
N GLN A 184 3.68 -5.65 -1.85
CA GLN A 184 3.30 -6.51 -0.72
C GLN A 184 2.05 -7.39 -0.98
N ASP A 185 1.15 -6.98 -1.88
CA ASP A 185 -0.17 -7.61 -2.02
C ASP A 185 -0.77 -7.56 -3.43
N GLY A 186 -0.14 -6.87 -4.37
CA GLY A 186 -0.60 -6.75 -5.76
C GLY A 186 -1.85 -5.90 -5.93
N THR A 187 -2.24 -5.09 -4.94
CA THR A 187 -3.43 -4.23 -5.01
C THR A 187 -3.27 -3.05 -5.96
N VAL A 188 -2.03 -2.69 -6.31
CA VAL A 188 -1.72 -1.58 -7.21
C VAL A 188 -1.16 -2.12 -8.51
N ASP A 189 -1.73 -1.68 -9.63
CA ASP A 189 -1.15 -1.93 -10.95
C ASP A 189 0.10 -1.06 -11.15
N PHE A 190 1.26 -1.70 -11.39
CA PHE A 190 2.54 -1.05 -11.69
C PHE A 190 2.84 -0.96 -13.19
N TYR A 191 2.01 -1.52 -14.08
CA TYR A 191 2.20 -1.43 -15.52
C TYR A 191 1.64 -0.10 -16.08
N ARG A 192 2.28 0.99 -15.66
CA ARG A 192 1.87 2.38 -15.87
C ARG A 192 2.74 3.11 -16.90
N ASP A 193 2.24 4.27 -17.34
CA ASP A 193 2.90 5.14 -18.31
C ASP A 193 3.94 6.06 -17.65
N TRP A 194 4.73 6.78 -18.46
CA TRP A 194 5.76 7.72 -18.02
C TRP A 194 5.25 8.78 -17.07
N ALA A 195 4.07 9.35 -17.38
CA ALA A 195 3.47 10.40 -16.58
C ALA A 195 3.18 9.93 -15.15
N ASP A 196 2.67 8.70 -14.98
CA ASP A 196 2.38 8.11 -13.68
C ASP A 196 3.67 7.85 -12.89
N TYR A 197 4.69 7.26 -13.51
CA TYR A 197 5.99 7.02 -12.86
C TYR A 197 6.74 8.32 -12.53
N LYS A 198 6.52 9.39 -13.29
CA LYS A 198 7.05 10.72 -13.00
C LYS A 198 6.44 11.30 -11.71
N THR A 199 5.11 11.27 -11.57
CA THR A 199 4.41 11.90 -10.44
C THR A 199 4.24 11.01 -9.21
N GLY A 200 4.26 9.69 -9.39
CA GLY A 200 4.03 8.68 -8.34
C GLY A 200 2.58 8.20 -8.26
N PHE A 201 2.38 7.01 -7.68
CA PHE A 201 1.09 6.35 -7.52
C PHE A 201 1.12 5.21 -6.48
N PRO A 202 0.00 4.90 -5.80
CA PRO A 202 -1.07 5.83 -5.45
C PRO A 202 -0.59 6.82 -4.38
N SER A 203 -1.42 7.78 -3.99
CA SER A 203 -1.08 8.73 -2.92
C SER A 203 -1.07 8.13 -1.51
N ASN A 204 -1.66 6.95 -1.31
CA ASN A 204 -1.64 6.24 -0.03
C ASN A 204 -0.33 5.46 0.13
N LEU A 205 0.55 5.96 0.98
CA LEU A 205 1.88 5.38 1.22
C LEU A 205 1.88 4.23 2.26
N ASN A 206 0.72 3.84 2.79
CA ASN A 206 0.61 2.68 3.70
C ASN A 206 0.46 1.35 2.95
N GLY A 207 0.13 1.38 1.65
CA GLY A 207 0.03 0.19 0.80
C GLY A 207 1.22 0.09 -0.15
N GLU A 208 1.00 -0.56 -1.30
CA GLU A 208 1.95 -0.52 -2.42
C GLU A 208 2.00 0.87 -3.05
N PHE A 209 3.19 1.34 -3.40
CA PHE A 209 3.34 2.62 -4.09
C PHE A 209 4.69 2.75 -4.83
N TRP A 210 4.72 3.73 -5.72
CA TRP A 210 5.90 4.36 -6.28
C TRP A 210 5.85 5.86 -5.97
N LEU A 211 6.89 6.42 -5.34
CA LEU A 211 6.90 7.80 -4.85
C LEU A 211 6.86 8.86 -5.98
N GLY A 212 7.27 8.48 -7.19
CA GLY A 212 7.41 9.36 -8.34
C GLY A 212 8.86 9.76 -8.59
N ASN A 213 9.29 9.69 -9.83
CA ASN A 213 10.67 9.96 -10.23
C ASN A 213 11.07 11.41 -9.96
N ASP A 214 10.15 12.36 -10.06
CA ASP A 214 10.43 13.76 -9.70
C ASP A 214 10.77 13.89 -8.21
N ASN A 215 9.94 13.31 -7.33
CA ASN A 215 10.17 13.35 -5.89
C ASN A 215 11.43 12.58 -5.49
N LEU A 216 11.67 11.42 -6.11
CA LEU A 216 12.87 10.63 -5.89
C LEU A 216 14.13 11.38 -6.32
N TYR A 217 14.11 12.07 -7.46
CA TYR A 217 15.24 12.89 -7.92
C TYR A 217 15.53 14.02 -6.92
N ARG A 218 14.49 14.73 -6.48
CA ARG A 218 14.61 15.82 -5.50
C ARG A 218 15.26 15.37 -4.19
N LEU A 219 14.94 14.16 -3.72
CA LEU A 219 15.61 13.55 -2.57
C LEU A 219 17.05 13.14 -2.92
N ALA A 220 17.23 12.34 -3.97
CA ALA A 220 18.50 11.67 -4.23
C ALA A 220 19.67 12.62 -4.58
N VAL A 221 19.38 13.88 -4.99
CA VAL A 221 20.42 14.87 -5.32
C VAL A 221 20.77 15.84 -4.19
N GLN A 222 19.98 15.89 -3.11
CA GLN A 222 20.18 16.93 -2.07
C GLN A 222 21.32 16.63 -1.09
N LYS A 223 21.69 15.36 -0.95
CA LYS A 223 22.76 14.79 -0.13
C LYS A 223 23.29 13.54 -0.87
N VAL A 224 24.37 12.94 -0.37
CA VAL A 224 24.76 11.58 -0.79
C VAL A 224 23.85 10.59 -0.05
N TYR A 225 23.10 9.77 -0.77
CA TYR A 225 22.25 8.73 -0.20
C TYR A 225 22.81 7.34 -0.49
N ARG A 226 22.54 6.41 0.42
CA ARG A 226 22.66 4.97 0.19
C ARG A 226 21.29 4.37 -0.09
N LEU A 227 21.26 3.28 -0.86
CA LEU A 227 20.05 2.50 -1.17
C LEU A 227 20.04 1.21 -0.36
N ARG A 228 18.85 0.82 0.10
CA ARG A 228 18.55 -0.52 0.59
C ARG A 228 17.29 -1.05 -0.11
N VAL A 229 17.34 -2.32 -0.49
CA VAL A 229 16.23 -3.07 -1.06
C VAL A 229 15.99 -4.26 -0.15
N ASP A 230 14.86 -4.27 0.55
CA ASP A 230 14.41 -5.39 1.39
C ASP A 230 13.44 -6.26 0.62
N MET A 231 13.56 -7.58 0.73
CA MET A 231 12.78 -8.55 -0.06
C MET A 231 12.33 -9.73 0.80
N GLU A 232 11.14 -10.26 0.50
CA GLU A 232 10.54 -11.44 1.13
C GLU A 232 9.93 -12.37 0.05
N ASP A 233 10.11 -13.67 0.22
CA ASP A 233 9.48 -14.69 -0.61
C ASP A 233 8.15 -15.19 0.00
N VAL A 234 7.49 -16.17 -0.62
CA VAL A 234 6.18 -16.65 -0.13
C VAL A 234 6.32 -17.58 1.07
N GLU A 235 7.52 -18.12 1.28
CA GLU A 235 7.86 -18.97 2.42
C GLU A 235 8.28 -18.14 3.66
N GLY A 236 8.39 -16.81 3.51
CA GLY A 236 8.81 -15.90 4.57
C GLY A 236 10.32 -15.77 4.73
N ASN A 237 11.13 -16.31 3.80
CA ASN A 237 12.56 -16.04 3.81
C ASN A 237 12.80 -14.61 3.33
N THR A 238 13.77 -13.95 3.94
CA THR A 238 14.13 -12.56 3.63
C THR A 238 15.54 -12.45 3.08
N ALA A 239 15.75 -11.47 2.21
CA ALA A 239 17.06 -11.07 1.74
C ALA A 239 17.09 -9.56 1.54
N TYR A 240 18.29 -8.97 1.52
CA TYR A 240 18.44 -7.56 1.20
C TYR A 240 19.63 -7.31 0.27
N ALA A 241 19.53 -6.22 -0.48
CA ALA A 241 20.64 -5.65 -1.23
C ALA A 241 20.83 -4.20 -0.78
N ALA A 242 22.08 -3.77 -0.59
CA ALA A 242 22.43 -2.42 -0.19
C ALA A 242 23.54 -1.87 -1.09
N TYR A 243 23.47 -0.57 -1.37
CA TYR A 243 24.45 0.15 -2.16
C TYR A 243 24.87 1.41 -1.40
N ASP A 244 26.17 1.62 -1.24
CA ASP A 244 26.71 2.75 -0.45
C ASP A 244 26.37 4.13 -1.04
N THR A 245 26.00 4.16 -2.32
CA THR A 245 25.62 5.36 -3.07
C THR A 245 24.40 5.07 -3.94
N PHE A 246 23.51 6.04 -4.05
CA PHE A 246 22.34 6.02 -4.92
C PHE A 246 22.01 7.43 -5.39
N ALA A 247 21.86 7.58 -6.70
CA ALA A 247 21.32 8.78 -7.32
C ALA A 247 20.52 8.40 -8.57
N ILE A 248 19.65 9.32 -8.98
CA ILE A 248 19.04 9.28 -10.31
C ILE A 248 19.28 10.63 -11.01
N SER A 249 19.36 10.60 -12.32
CA SER A 249 19.56 11.81 -13.14
C SER A 249 18.23 12.59 -13.27
N PRO A 250 18.24 13.86 -13.72
CA PRO A 250 16.99 14.56 -13.99
C PRO A 250 16.21 13.93 -15.15
N GLU A 251 14.94 14.32 -15.32
CA GLU A 251 14.10 13.87 -16.44
C GLU A 251 14.73 14.09 -17.82
N SER A 252 15.48 15.19 -17.99
CA SER A 252 16.20 15.51 -19.23
C SER A 252 17.26 14.47 -19.60
N GLN A 253 17.62 13.61 -18.66
CA GLN A 253 18.51 12.45 -18.81
C GLN A 253 17.77 11.15 -18.43
N ASN A 254 16.45 11.12 -18.66
CA ASN A 254 15.59 9.95 -18.51
C ASN A 254 15.69 9.28 -17.13
N TYR A 255 15.92 10.03 -16.05
CA TYR A 255 16.05 9.48 -14.70
C TYR A 255 17.12 8.38 -14.55
N THR A 256 18.20 8.44 -15.33
CA THR A 256 19.29 7.44 -15.34
C THR A 256 19.79 7.09 -13.94
N LEU A 257 19.86 5.80 -13.63
CA LEU A 257 20.29 5.24 -12.34
C LEU A 257 21.81 5.36 -12.15
N HIS A 258 22.22 5.69 -10.93
CA HIS A 258 23.62 5.62 -10.48
C HIS A 258 23.68 4.94 -9.12
N ILE A 259 24.41 3.83 -9.00
CA ILE A 259 24.58 3.09 -7.75
C ILE A 259 26.05 2.81 -7.45
N GLY A 260 26.36 2.75 -6.16
CA GLY A 260 27.72 2.50 -5.68
C GLY A 260 28.02 1.04 -5.37
N THR A 261 28.89 0.82 -4.38
CA THR A 261 29.37 -0.52 -4.02
C THR A 261 28.25 -1.35 -3.40
N TYR A 262 28.04 -2.56 -3.94
CA TYR A 262 27.06 -3.51 -3.43
C TYR A 262 27.52 -4.19 -2.13
N SER A 263 26.54 -4.45 -1.25
CA SER A 263 26.61 -5.40 -0.15
C SER A 263 25.23 -6.04 0.06
N GLY A 264 25.16 -7.13 0.82
CA GLY A 264 23.89 -7.78 1.19
C GLY A 264 23.83 -9.26 0.83
N THR A 265 22.68 -9.86 1.07
CA THR A 265 22.44 -11.31 1.01
C THR A 265 21.65 -11.76 -0.22
N ALA A 266 21.07 -10.83 -0.98
CA ALA A 266 20.20 -11.15 -2.13
C ALA A 266 20.94 -11.38 -3.46
N GLY A 267 22.27 -11.20 -3.49
CA GLY A 267 23.03 -11.11 -4.73
C GLY A 267 22.76 -9.82 -5.51
N ASN A 268 23.71 -9.41 -6.34
CA ASN A 268 23.73 -8.07 -6.94
C ASN A 268 22.96 -8.00 -8.27
N SER A 269 21.62 -8.03 -8.21
CA SER A 269 20.78 -7.98 -9.41
C SER A 269 20.56 -6.57 -9.98
N LEU A 270 20.97 -5.51 -9.25
CA LEU A 270 20.81 -4.12 -9.70
C LEU A 270 22.05 -3.58 -10.42
N ALA A 271 23.24 -4.17 -10.25
CA ALA A 271 24.46 -3.71 -10.95
C ALA A 271 24.34 -3.68 -12.47
N TYR A 272 23.54 -4.58 -13.06
CA TYR A 272 23.28 -4.59 -14.50
C TYR A 272 22.48 -3.37 -15.00
N HIS A 273 21.86 -2.64 -14.06
CA HIS A 273 21.01 -1.49 -14.33
C HIS A 273 21.73 -0.16 -14.05
N ASP A 274 22.96 -0.19 -13.53
CA ASP A 274 23.73 1.02 -13.29
C ASP A 274 24.04 1.74 -14.60
N GLY A 275 23.84 3.07 -14.62
CA GLY A 275 23.98 3.90 -15.80
C GLY A 275 22.86 3.79 -16.83
N GLN A 276 21.81 3.00 -16.57
CA GLN A 276 20.70 2.80 -17.51
C GLN A 276 19.58 3.85 -17.30
N PRO A 277 18.99 4.38 -18.38
CA PRO A 277 17.83 5.28 -18.29
C PRO A 277 16.57 4.51 -17.89
N PHE A 278 15.63 5.22 -17.29
CA PHE A 278 14.32 4.65 -16.92
C PHE A 278 13.46 4.48 -18.18
N SER A 279 12.73 3.37 -18.28
CA SER A 279 11.84 3.05 -19.40
C SER A 279 10.46 2.64 -18.90
N THR A 280 9.41 3.04 -19.63
CA THR A 280 8.00 2.70 -19.38
C THR A 280 7.37 2.17 -20.66
N LYS A 281 6.13 1.63 -20.57
CA LYS A 281 5.47 1.02 -21.74
C LYS A 281 5.28 1.99 -22.92
N ASP A 282 5.20 3.28 -22.65
CA ASP A 282 5.03 4.38 -23.60
C ASP A 282 6.31 5.17 -23.90
N ARG A 283 7.44 4.87 -23.22
CA ARG A 283 8.73 5.54 -23.44
C ARG A 283 9.88 4.54 -23.34
N ASP A 284 10.35 4.13 -24.51
CA ASP A 284 11.47 3.21 -24.68
C ASP A 284 12.80 3.97 -24.66
N ASN A 285 13.56 3.79 -23.59
CA ASN A 285 14.92 4.31 -23.45
C ASN A 285 15.94 3.18 -23.27
N ASP A 286 15.53 1.91 -23.38
CA ASP A 286 16.41 0.77 -23.09
C ASP A 286 17.32 0.41 -24.28
N GLU A 287 18.25 -0.53 -24.07
CA GLU A 287 19.25 -0.91 -25.08
C GLU A 287 18.75 -2.05 -26.00
N HIS A 288 17.59 -2.64 -25.71
CA HIS A 288 17.06 -3.77 -26.47
C HIS A 288 16.41 -3.26 -27.79
N PRO A 289 16.46 -4.03 -28.90
CA PRO A 289 15.81 -3.62 -30.17
C PRO A 289 14.28 -3.42 -30.12
N THR A 290 13.66 -3.80 -29.01
CA THR A 290 12.22 -3.70 -28.73
C THR A 290 12.04 -3.36 -27.26
N SER A 291 10.96 -2.68 -26.90
CA SER A 291 10.73 -2.22 -25.53
C SER A 291 10.71 -3.34 -24.47
N CYS A 292 11.71 -3.32 -23.57
CA CYS A 292 11.76 -4.19 -22.40
C CYS A 292 10.55 -3.96 -21.48
N ALA A 293 10.16 -2.70 -21.28
CA ALA A 293 9.01 -2.34 -20.45
C ALA A 293 7.71 -3.01 -20.94
N GLN A 294 7.48 -3.07 -22.26
CA GLN A 294 6.31 -3.74 -22.82
C GLN A 294 6.39 -5.26 -22.69
N TRP A 295 7.58 -5.85 -22.77
CA TRP A 295 7.76 -7.30 -22.65
C TRP A 295 7.61 -7.77 -21.21
N PHE A 296 8.30 -7.11 -20.27
CA PHE A 296 8.38 -7.49 -18.85
C PHE A 296 7.41 -6.74 -17.94
N LYS A 297 6.46 -6.01 -18.53
CA LYS A 297 5.22 -5.52 -17.89
C LYS A 297 5.47 -4.66 -16.65
N GLY A 298 6.50 -3.83 -16.71
CA GLY A 298 6.86 -2.90 -15.64
C GLY A 298 7.49 -1.63 -16.18
N ALA A 299 8.00 -0.81 -15.26
CA ALA A 299 8.88 0.29 -15.59
C ALA A 299 10.11 0.26 -14.70
N TRP A 300 11.28 0.39 -15.32
CA TRP A 300 12.54 0.17 -14.67
C TRP A 300 13.69 0.79 -15.44
N TRP A 301 14.88 0.81 -14.83
CA TRP A 301 16.13 1.13 -15.51
C TRP A 301 16.61 -0.06 -16.36
N TYR A 302 15.82 -0.45 -17.37
CA TYR A 302 16.12 -1.61 -18.22
C TYR A 302 17.40 -1.39 -19.05
N SER A 303 18.24 -2.41 -19.15
CA SER A 303 19.31 -2.53 -20.18
C SER A 303 18.78 -3.45 -21.28
N ASN A 304 19.26 -4.69 -21.35
CA ASN A 304 18.88 -5.66 -22.40
C ASN A 304 18.52 -7.05 -21.83
N CYS A 305 17.47 -7.24 -21.02
CA CYS A 305 16.55 -6.25 -20.47
C CYS A 305 16.75 -6.05 -18.97
N HIS A 306 16.75 -7.12 -18.16
CA HIS A 306 16.93 -6.99 -16.73
C HIS A 306 17.52 -8.20 -16.03
N ASN A 307 18.14 -7.94 -14.87
CA ASN A 307 18.36 -8.92 -13.81
C ASN A 307 17.45 -8.66 -12.59
N SER A 308 16.76 -7.51 -12.54
CA SER A 308 15.76 -7.16 -11.53
C SER A 308 14.56 -6.48 -12.16
N ASN A 309 13.34 -6.79 -11.70
CA ASN A 309 12.10 -6.22 -12.21
C ASN A 309 11.09 -6.01 -11.06
N LEU A 310 11.45 -5.22 -10.05
CA LEU A 310 10.63 -5.07 -8.84
C LEU A 310 9.27 -4.39 -9.10
N ASN A 311 9.13 -3.75 -10.27
CA ASN A 311 7.91 -3.10 -10.74
C ASN A 311 7.12 -3.94 -11.76
N GLY A 312 7.47 -5.22 -11.92
CA GLY A 312 6.72 -6.16 -12.77
C GLY A 312 5.37 -6.56 -12.20
N LEU A 313 4.71 -7.50 -12.89
CA LEU A 313 3.44 -8.10 -12.50
C LEU A 313 3.57 -8.84 -11.16
N TYR A 314 2.50 -8.78 -10.37
CA TYR A 314 2.46 -9.44 -9.08
C TYR A 314 1.90 -10.86 -9.24
N HIS A 315 2.77 -11.84 -9.53
CA HIS A 315 2.37 -13.24 -9.68
C HIS A 315 2.35 -14.04 -8.37
N LEU A 316 2.98 -13.50 -7.31
CA LEU A 316 3.10 -14.11 -5.98
C LEU A 316 3.63 -15.56 -6.00
N GLY A 317 4.95 -15.71 -5.99
CA GLY A 317 5.63 -17.00 -6.00
C GLY A 317 6.01 -17.49 -7.40
N PRO A 318 6.17 -18.81 -7.59
CA PRO A 318 6.53 -19.39 -8.89
C PRO A 318 5.50 -19.09 -9.98
N HIS A 319 5.97 -18.76 -11.19
CA HIS A 319 5.10 -18.50 -12.35
C HIS A 319 5.73 -18.99 -13.66
N GLU A 320 4.89 -19.29 -14.66
CA GLU A 320 5.32 -19.86 -15.96
C GLU A 320 5.78 -18.81 -16.97
N SER A 321 5.31 -17.57 -16.83
CA SER A 321 5.64 -16.46 -17.72
C SER A 321 7.12 -16.06 -17.60
N ALA A 322 7.69 -15.59 -18.72
CA ALA A 322 9.11 -15.30 -18.80
C ALA A 322 9.44 -13.94 -18.16
N ALA A 323 9.83 -13.94 -16.88
CA ALA A 323 10.46 -12.83 -16.17
C ALA A 323 9.67 -11.51 -16.08
N ASP A 324 8.35 -11.54 -16.26
CA ASP A 324 7.47 -10.37 -16.15
C ASP A 324 6.96 -10.12 -14.72
N GLY A 325 7.45 -10.88 -13.74
CA GLY A 325 7.05 -10.80 -12.34
C GLY A 325 7.85 -9.78 -11.51
N VAL A 326 7.59 -9.74 -10.20
CA VAL A 326 8.44 -9.02 -9.23
C VAL A 326 9.74 -9.81 -9.01
N ASN A 327 10.70 -9.69 -9.92
CA ASN A 327 11.85 -10.60 -9.98
C ASN A 327 13.16 -10.00 -9.41
N TRP A 328 13.97 -10.85 -8.78
CA TRP A 328 15.37 -10.57 -8.41
C TRP A 328 16.25 -11.78 -8.73
N TYR A 329 16.97 -11.70 -9.86
CA TYR A 329 17.61 -12.86 -10.51
C TYR A 329 18.56 -13.63 -9.59
N TYR A 330 19.49 -12.96 -8.92
CA TYR A 330 20.50 -13.65 -8.10
C TYR A 330 19.96 -14.27 -6.81
N TRP A 331 18.69 -14.02 -6.45
CA TRP A 331 18.08 -14.65 -5.28
C TRP A 331 17.07 -15.74 -5.66
N LYS A 332 16.11 -15.44 -6.54
CA LYS A 332 15.00 -16.36 -6.89
C LYS A 332 14.85 -16.60 -8.40
N MET A 333 15.81 -16.13 -9.21
CA MET A 333 15.81 -16.23 -10.68
C MET A 333 14.61 -15.48 -11.30
N ASN A 334 14.24 -15.88 -12.53
CA ASN A 334 13.30 -15.15 -13.40
C ASN A 334 11.87 -15.71 -13.41
N TYR A 335 11.62 -16.86 -12.77
CA TYR A 335 10.31 -17.54 -12.78
C TYR A 335 9.66 -17.53 -11.39
N TYR A 336 10.03 -16.53 -10.59
CA TYR A 336 9.57 -16.38 -9.22
C TYR A 336 9.33 -14.91 -8.92
N SER A 337 8.08 -14.57 -8.61
CA SER A 337 7.67 -13.22 -8.19
C SER A 337 7.73 -13.12 -6.68
N LEU A 338 8.50 -12.17 -6.18
CA LEU A 338 8.61 -11.90 -4.75
C LEU A 338 7.26 -11.46 -4.15
N LYS A 339 7.09 -11.72 -2.85
CA LYS A 339 5.90 -11.36 -2.09
C LYS A 339 6.00 -9.92 -1.60
N CYS A 340 7.06 -9.58 -0.88
CA CYS A 340 7.29 -8.22 -0.40
C CYS A 340 8.57 -7.66 -0.98
N THR A 341 8.55 -6.40 -1.41
CA THR A 341 9.76 -5.65 -1.75
C THR A 341 9.62 -4.21 -1.27
N GLU A 342 10.66 -3.66 -0.66
CA GLU A 342 10.73 -2.24 -0.33
C GLU A 342 12.05 -1.66 -0.81
N MET A 343 11.99 -0.52 -1.51
CA MET A 343 13.19 0.26 -1.83
C MET A 343 13.20 1.55 -1.02
N LYS A 344 14.31 1.80 -0.34
CA LYS A 344 14.44 2.90 0.62
C LYS A 344 15.83 3.52 0.58
N ILE A 345 15.88 4.84 0.76
CA ILE A 345 17.11 5.63 0.79
C ILE A 345 17.32 6.29 2.15
N ARG A 346 18.58 6.43 2.54
CA ARG A 346 19.00 7.14 3.77
C ARG A 346 20.30 7.89 3.48
N PRO A 347 20.53 9.08 4.06
CA PRO A 347 21.81 9.76 3.89
C PRO A 347 22.98 8.83 4.23
N ALA A 348 24.03 8.88 3.42
CA ALA A 348 25.28 8.19 3.71
C ALA A 348 25.98 8.88 4.93
N PRO A 349 26.68 8.11 5.78
CA PRO A 349 27.39 8.63 6.95
C PRO A 349 28.44 9.71 6.65
#